data_AF-A0A1H8CTG9-F1
#
_entry.id   AF-A0A1H8CTG9-F1
#
_cell.length_a   1.000
_cell.length_b   1.000
_cell.length_c   1.000
_cell.angle_alpha   90.00
_cell.angle_beta   90.00
_cell.angle_gamma   90.00
#
_symmetry.space_group_name_H-M   'P 1'
#
loop_
_entity.id
_entity.type
_entity.pdbx_description
1 polymer ?
#
loop_
_entity_poly.entity_id
_entity_poly.type
_entity_poly.pdbx_seq_one_letter_code
_entity_poly.pdbx_strand_id
1 'polypeptide(L)'
;MAKIQIETAFRDLEDWPGRLLETRDGGTITTRTSQSFVFTHGNDSDFAGFRVAVTGKGLTYDSSGATGGTITALKIFDDQGNLLITFSNFANNAFAADFAQFFASFIGSPDPDVGPDSDGKVTWSMLMSGNDTVTAGNDSDWQSLVGLDAGNDHYTMGAGDDYVNGGMGNDTYSGGDGYDTLSYDETHYSDGLAMIRGVSVNFASGVVLDPWGGTDSFSGFEEVRGSRLNDSFTGDGDRNRFMGLRGRDTIDGGSDSYDSGGNRTEDYRDEVRYHRDYDLGGNRGIVVDLETSFANGSIRGTIRDGFGNIDTMIDIERVVGTRFNDTFVGSRNNNQFSGGEGKDSYSGEDGWDAINFGRWFTDDAPDGINVDLTRTSGQIINDGFGNTENATGIEAIYGSVSNDRIKGDADDNEFAGSEGTDTLTGGGGADYFTFSWEGELNQNDRITDFKSGTDKLAFDIYGFTGMTETVTLVNGRNATEARGTFIFDASNDTLYWDSDGTGAANKEAIVVLTGVARLAVGDFELWA
;
A
#
# COMPACT_ATOMS: atom_id res chain seq x y z
N MET A 1 30.24 35.17 15.80
CA MET A 1 29.76 33.84 15.41
C MET A 1 30.74 33.30 14.37
N ALA A 2 31.18 32.05 14.47
CA ALA A 2 31.94 31.43 13.39
C ALA A 2 30.90 30.78 12.48
N LYS A 3 30.84 31.18 11.21
CA LYS A 3 29.99 30.52 10.22
C LYS A 3 30.80 29.33 9.73
N ILE A 4 30.58 28.17 10.32
CA ILE A 4 31.04 26.91 9.71
C ILE A 4 30.02 26.60 8.64
N GLN A 5 30.47 26.40 7.40
CA GLN A 5 29.63 25.87 6.34
C GLN A 5 29.77 24.36 6.39
N ILE A 6 28.65 23.70 6.64
CA ILE A 6 28.55 22.25 6.51
C ILE A 6 28.23 22.00 5.04
N GLU A 7 29.14 21.35 4.33
CA GLU A 7 28.99 21.12 2.89
C GLU A 7 28.01 19.97 2.62
N THR A 8 27.81 19.03 3.55
CA THR A 8 26.72 18.03 3.53
C THR A 8 26.64 17.36 4.91
N ALA A 9 25.45 17.24 5.49
CA ALA A 9 25.20 16.20 6.50
C ALA A 9 24.48 15.08 5.74
N PHE A 10 25.04 13.87 5.72
CA PHE A 10 24.54 12.69 4.97
C PHE A 10 24.71 12.78 3.45
N ARG A 11 25.95 12.69 2.97
CA ARG A 11 26.25 12.49 1.54
C ARG A 11 26.41 11.00 1.28
N ASP A 12 25.83 10.52 0.19
CA ASP A 12 25.88 9.13 -0.28
C ASP A 12 25.01 8.14 0.52
N LEU A 13 23.74 8.49 0.72
CA LEU A 13 22.65 7.52 0.91
C LEU A 13 22.09 7.07 -0.47
N GLU A 14 22.95 6.88 -1.48
CA GLU A 14 22.49 6.33 -2.76
C GLU A 14 21.75 5.00 -2.50
N ASP A 15 20.46 5.01 -2.89
CA ASP A 15 19.48 3.92 -2.74
C ASP A 15 19.30 3.36 -1.31
N TRP A 16 19.29 4.24 -0.28
CA TRP A 16 18.79 3.93 1.06
C TRP A 16 17.41 4.56 1.31
N PRO A 17 16.41 3.83 1.87
CA PRO A 17 15.08 4.31 2.14
C PRO A 17 15.27 5.24 3.34
N GLY A 18 14.74 6.44 3.28
CA GLY A 18 14.65 7.31 4.45
C GLY A 18 15.10 8.69 4.07
N ARG A 19 14.33 9.33 3.19
CA ARG A 19 14.49 10.75 2.88
C ARG A 19 13.97 11.58 4.05
N LEU A 20 14.59 11.46 5.22
CA LEU A 20 14.42 12.44 6.28
C LEU A 20 15.55 13.49 6.27
N LEU A 21 16.70 13.23 5.61
CA LEU A 21 17.89 14.07 5.81
C LEU A 21 18.91 14.15 4.64
N GLU A 22 18.50 14.08 3.38
CA GLU A 22 19.39 14.49 2.28
C GLU A 22 19.53 16.02 2.23
N THR A 23 20.67 16.56 2.67
CA THR A 23 20.90 18.02 2.66
C THR A 23 21.93 18.44 1.61
N ARG A 24 21.57 19.42 0.77
CA ARG A 24 22.53 20.20 -0.03
C ARG A 24 22.89 21.49 0.70
N ASP A 25 24.20 21.78 0.76
CA ASP A 25 24.88 23.02 1.17
C ASP A 25 24.21 23.94 2.23
N GLY A 26 24.92 24.24 3.33
CA GLY A 26 24.80 25.57 3.96
C GLY A 26 24.39 25.68 5.44
N GLY A 27 24.51 24.62 6.24
CA GLY A 27 24.23 24.69 7.69
C GLY A 27 25.05 25.76 8.43
N THR A 28 24.49 26.40 9.47
CA THR A 28 25.17 27.44 10.28
C THR A 28 25.10 27.15 11.78
N ILE A 29 26.24 27.10 12.47
CA ILE A 29 26.33 27.02 13.94
C ILE A 29 26.22 28.40 14.57
N THR A 30 25.35 28.57 15.57
CA THR A 30 25.02 29.89 16.15
C THR A 30 25.73 30.23 17.47
N THR A 31 26.36 29.27 18.17
CA THR A 31 27.05 29.51 19.48
C THR A 31 28.58 29.32 19.36
N ARG A 32 29.42 29.65 20.37
CA ARG A 32 30.91 29.50 20.31
C ARG A 32 31.59 28.62 21.39
N THR A 33 30.92 28.28 22.48
CA THR A 33 31.34 27.28 23.49
C THR A 33 30.11 27.03 24.35
N SER A 34 29.64 25.80 24.37
CA SER A 34 28.35 25.49 24.99
C SER A 34 28.29 24.00 25.31
N GLN A 35 27.52 23.64 26.34
CA GLN A 35 27.14 22.24 26.57
C GLN A 35 26.26 21.71 25.43
N SER A 36 25.76 22.58 24.55
CA SER A 36 24.98 22.22 23.37
C SER A 36 25.11 23.19 22.19
N PHE A 37 24.99 22.71 20.97
CA PHE A 37 24.81 23.56 19.79
C PHE A 37 23.74 22.97 18.89
N VAL A 38 23.17 23.82 18.03
CA VAL A 38 22.13 23.44 17.07
C VAL A 38 22.62 23.80 15.68
N PHE A 39 22.50 22.87 14.75
CA PHE A 39 22.60 23.12 13.32
C PHE A 39 21.21 23.26 12.73
N THR A 40 21.04 24.20 11.82
CA THR A 40 19.80 24.39 11.05
C THR A 40 20.08 24.22 9.57
N HIS A 41 19.17 23.58 8.85
CA HIS A 41 19.28 23.44 7.41
C HIS A 41 18.99 24.76 6.65
N GLY A 42 19.49 24.87 5.41
CA GLY A 42 19.22 25.99 4.49
C GLY A 42 17.78 25.95 3.94
N ASN A 43 17.39 26.95 3.14
CA ASN A 43 16.00 27.09 2.68
C ASN A 43 15.68 26.36 1.36
N ASP A 44 16.64 25.68 0.74
CA ASP A 44 16.51 25.16 -0.63
C ASP A 44 16.47 23.61 -0.71
N SER A 45 15.93 22.93 0.33
CA SER A 45 15.73 21.47 0.30
C SER A 45 14.40 21.04 0.92
N ASP A 46 14.05 19.77 0.74
CA ASP A 46 12.89 19.10 1.35
C ASP A 46 12.92 19.14 2.90
N PHE A 47 14.07 19.48 3.50
CA PHE A 47 14.28 19.59 4.95
C PHE A 47 14.52 21.03 5.42
N ALA A 48 14.01 22.01 4.67
CA ALA A 48 14.12 23.42 5.02
C ALA A 48 13.60 23.67 6.45
N GLY A 49 14.49 24.10 7.35
CA GLY A 49 14.15 24.42 8.74
C GLY A 49 14.38 23.31 9.77
N PHE A 50 14.66 22.07 9.34
CA PHE A 50 15.05 20.97 10.24
C PHE A 50 16.25 21.36 11.12
N ARG A 51 16.28 20.81 12.34
CA ARG A 51 17.27 21.16 13.36
C ARG A 51 17.87 19.94 14.00
N VAL A 52 19.20 19.91 14.06
CA VAL A 52 19.96 18.88 14.77
C VAL A 52 20.59 19.49 16.01
N ALA A 53 20.17 19.03 17.19
CA ALA A 53 20.69 19.49 18.47
C ALA A 53 21.69 18.48 19.03
N VAL A 54 22.93 18.94 19.25
CA VAL A 54 23.99 18.15 19.88
C VAL A 54 24.25 18.68 21.28
N THR A 55 24.31 17.80 22.26
CA THR A 55 24.69 18.10 23.64
C THR A 55 25.91 17.28 24.03
N GLY A 56 26.83 17.85 24.82
CA GLY A 56 28.06 17.19 25.18
C GLY A 56 28.90 17.90 26.25
N LYS A 57 30.03 17.28 26.58
CA LYS A 57 30.98 17.76 27.59
C LYS A 57 32.26 18.25 26.93
N GLY A 58 32.66 19.48 27.24
CA GLY A 58 33.92 20.05 26.74
C GLY A 58 33.94 20.21 25.22
N LEU A 59 32.78 20.42 24.60
CA LEU A 59 32.67 20.62 23.15
C LEU A 59 33.43 21.88 22.73
N THR A 60 34.36 21.70 21.80
CA THR A 60 35.22 22.73 21.24
C THR A 60 35.24 22.66 19.72
N TYR A 61 35.27 23.82 19.07
CA TYR A 61 35.27 23.99 17.63
C TYR A 61 35.88 25.34 17.27
N ASP A 62 36.41 25.45 16.05
CA ASP A 62 36.98 26.68 15.51
C ASP A 62 36.42 26.99 14.11
N SER A 63 37.12 27.82 13.31
CA SER A 63 36.67 28.15 11.95
C SER A 63 36.78 26.99 10.96
N SER A 64 37.48 25.91 11.31
CA SER A 64 37.69 24.73 10.48
C SER A 64 36.80 23.54 10.85
N GLY A 65 36.10 23.58 11.99
CA GLY A 65 35.18 22.51 12.41
C GLY A 65 35.30 22.17 13.90
N ALA A 66 34.84 20.97 14.27
CA ALA A 66 34.99 20.43 15.62
C ALA A 66 36.46 20.13 15.95
N THR A 67 36.90 20.49 17.16
CA THR A 67 38.30 20.32 17.61
C THR A 67 38.45 19.43 18.85
N GLY A 68 37.35 19.07 19.51
CA GLY A 68 37.36 18.09 20.59
C GLY A 68 36.17 18.20 21.53
N GLY A 69 36.04 17.21 22.42
CA GLY A 69 34.91 17.08 23.36
C GLY A 69 34.21 15.73 23.20
N THR A 70 33.20 15.48 24.02
CA THR A 70 32.42 14.23 24.00
C THR A 70 30.94 14.56 23.82
N ILE A 71 30.27 13.90 22.89
CA ILE A 71 28.83 13.99 22.69
C ILE A 71 28.13 13.12 23.73
N THR A 72 27.07 13.65 24.33
CA THR A 72 26.25 12.92 25.31
C THR A 72 24.79 12.81 24.90
N ALA A 73 24.34 13.57 23.89
CA ALA A 73 23.04 13.41 23.26
C ALA A 73 23.00 14.06 21.87
N LEU A 74 22.24 13.47 20.95
CA LEU A 74 21.86 14.01 19.64
C LEU A 74 20.34 13.92 19.53
N LYS A 75 19.70 14.97 19.01
CA LYS A 75 18.26 15.00 18.74
C LYS A 75 17.96 15.68 17.42
N ILE A 76 16.95 15.20 16.71
CA ILE A 76 16.49 15.77 15.45
C ILE A 76 15.09 16.37 15.65
N PHE A 77 14.89 17.56 15.10
CA PHE A 77 13.61 18.27 15.12
C PHE A 77 13.21 18.71 13.71
N ASP A 78 11.91 18.77 13.44
CA ASP A 78 11.36 19.39 12.24
C ASP A 78 11.51 20.93 12.24
N ASP A 79 10.98 21.58 11.21
CA ASP A 79 11.01 23.03 11.05
C ASP A 79 10.09 23.77 12.03
N GLN A 80 9.01 23.12 12.50
CA GLN A 80 8.13 23.64 13.55
C GLN A 80 8.70 23.46 14.97
N GLY A 81 9.74 22.65 15.13
CA GLY A 81 10.42 22.37 16.39
C GLY A 81 9.89 21.17 17.16
N ASN A 82 9.12 20.28 16.54
CA ASN A 82 8.74 18.99 17.14
C ASN A 82 9.94 18.04 17.11
N LEU A 83 10.04 17.19 18.13
CA LEU A 83 11.14 16.21 18.26
C LEU A 83 10.82 14.98 17.43
N LEU A 84 11.67 14.67 16.45
CA LEU A 84 11.52 13.52 15.56
C LEU A 84 12.33 12.33 16.06
N ILE A 85 13.60 12.53 16.43
CA ILE A 85 14.48 11.42 16.81
C ILE A 85 15.21 11.72 18.11
N THR A 86 15.18 10.76 19.02
CA THR A 86 16.05 10.67 20.18
C THR A 86 16.91 9.43 20.06
N PHE A 87 18.18 9.65 19.73
CA PHE A 87 19.19 8.61 19.79
C PHE A 87 19.61 8.35 21.22
N SER A 88 19.99 7.12 21.50
CA SER A 88 20.50 6.68 22.77
C SER A 88 21.87 5.99 22.57
N ASN A 89 22.43 5.38 23.61
CA ASN A 89 23.75 4.72 23.55
C ASN A 89 25.00 5.57 23.26
N PHE A 90 24.92 6.91 23.33
CA PHE A 90 26.12 7.80 23.23
C PHE A 90 27.25 7.46 24.21
N ALA A 91 26.94 6.86 25.36
CA ALA A 91 27.96 6.50 26.35
C ALA A 91 28.86 5.33 25.91
N ASN A 92 28.37 4.45 25.03
CA ASN A 92 29.11 3.28 24.54
C ASN A 92 29.44 3.38 23.03
N ASN A 93 28.97 4.42 22.36
CA ASN A 93 29.30 4.70 20.97
C ASN A 93 30.70 5.33 20.87
N ALA A 94 31.62 4.66 20.17
CA ALA A 94 33.01 5.12 20.03
C ALA A 94 33.14 6.47 19.30
N PHE A 95 32.22 6.80 18.40
CA PHE A 95 32.18 8.10 17.70
C PHE A 95 31.69 9.22 18.61
N ALA A 96 30.75 8.93 19.50
CA ALA A 96 30.27 9.89 20.49
C ALA A 96 31.36 10.30 21.50
N ALA A 97 32.34 9.43 21.73
CA ALA A 97 33.45 9.69 22.64
C ALA A 97 34.37 10.84 22.19
N ASP A 98 34.44 11.10 20.87
CA ASP A 98 35.27 12.13 20.25
C ASP A 98 34.47 12.97 19.24
N PHE A 99 34.08 14.17 19.66
CA PHE A 99 33.32 15.11 18.84
C PHE A 99 34.02 15.47 17.51
N ALA A 100 35.36 15.48 17.47
CA ALA A 100 36.08 15.74 16.23
C ALA A 100 35.98 14.57 15.25
N GLN A 101 36.01 13.33 15.74
CA GLN A 101 35.79 12.14 14.91
C GLN A 101 34.34 12.05 14.43
N PHE A 102 33.38 12.27 15.32
CA PHE A 102 31.97 12.35 14.93
C PHE A 102 31.77 13.40 13.84
N PHE A 103 32.30 14.62 14.02
CA PHE A 103 32.17 15.67 13.00
C PHE A 103 32.87 15.28 11.69
N ALA A 104 34.03 14.61 11.74
CA ALA A 104 34.73 14.16 10.55
C ALA A 104 33.94 13.08 9.78
N SER A 105 33.34 12.11 10.48
CA SER A 105 32.56 11.02 9.87
C SER A 105 31.15 11.44 9.45
N PHE A 106 30.54 12.37 10.19
CA PHE A 106 29.14 12.77 10.01
C PHE A 106 28.99 14.01 9.11
N ILE A 107 29.98 14.92 9.12
CA ILE A 107 29.91 16.27 8.52
C ILE A 107 31.14 16.62 7.65
N GLY A 108 32.27 15.92 7.79
CA GLY A 108 33.59 16.47 7.47
C GLY A 108 34.36 15.87 6.29
N SER A 109 33.92 14.78 5.64
CA SER A 109 34.61 14.27 4.44
C SER A 109 33.97 14.78 3.14
N PRO A 110 34.70 15.58 2.34
CA PRO A 110 34.30 15.88 0.97
C PRO A 110 34.69 14.76 -0.03
N ASP A 111 35.26 13.65 0.43
CA ASP A 111 35.78 12.55 -0.41
C ASP A 111 34.96 11.25 -0.18
N PRO A 112 34.26 10.73 -1.22
CA PRO A 112 33.45 9.51 -1.14
C PRO A 112 34.27 8.21 -1.07
N ASP A 113 35.60 8.25 -1.27
CA ASP A 113 36.41 7.03 -1.46
C ASP A 113 37.45 6.73 -0.34
N VAL A 114 37.35 7.35 0.85
CA VAL A 114 38.32 7.11 1.94
C VAL A 114 37.71 7.01 3.35
N GLY A 115 37.17 5.81 3.66
CA GLY A 115 37.22 5.03 4.92
C GLY A 115 36.89 5.63 6.32
N PRO A 116 36.22 4.89 7.24
CA PRO A 116 35.84 3.47 7.16
C PRO A 116 34.52 3.31 6.40
N ASP A 117 34.69 2.66 5.25
CA ASP A 117 33.70 1.95 4.44
C ASP A 117 32.62 2.85 3.79
N SER A 118 33.06 3.68 2.84
CA SER A 118 32.40 4.34 1.66
C SER A 118 30.93 4.79 1.66
N ASP A 119 30.12 4.47 2.66
CA ASP A 119 28.69 4.65 2.61
C ASP A 119 28.24 5.21 3.96
N GLY A 120 27.55 6.37 4.00
CA GLY A 120 27.05 7.02 5.24
C GLY A 120 26.21 6.11 6.18
N LYS A 121 25.84 4.93 5.68
CA LYS A 121 25.17 3.77 6.31
C LYS A 121 25.74 3.37 7.68
N VAL A 122 27.06 3.39 7.85
CA VAL A 122 27.71 2.95 9.10
C VAL A 122 27.45 3.91 10.26
N THR A 123 27.43 5.22 10.01
CA THR A 123 27.24 6.22 11.08
C THR A 123 25.81 6.26 11.60
N TRP A 124 24.83 6.08 10.72
CA TRP A 124 23.43 6.00 11.09
C TRP A 124 23.13 4.74 11.90
N SER A 125 23.53 3.57 11.42
CA SER A 125 23.39 2.30 12.15
C SER A 125 24.06 2.34 13.53
N MET A 126 25.21 3.01 13.65
CA MET A 126 25.87 3.17 14.96
C MET A 126 25.16 4.15 15.89
N LEU A 127 24.53 5.19 15.35
CA LEU A 127 23.71 6.11 16.15
C LEU A 127 22.45 5.42 16.66
N MET A 128 21.81 4.65 15.78
CA MET A 128 20.60 3.89 16.09
C MET A 128 20.85 2.71 17.03
N SER A 129 22.11 2.28 17.22
CA SER A 129 22.50 1.14 18.08
C SER A 129 22.11 1.13 19.57
N GLY A 130 21.35 2.12 20.01
CA GLY A 130 20.75 2.16 21.33
C GLY A 130 19.25 1.85 21.30
N ASN A 131 18.58 2.02 22.43
CA ASN A 131 17.13 2.00 22.50
C ASN A 131 16.59 3.38 22.15
N ASP A 132 16.24 3.58 20.90
CA ASP A 132 15.99 4.87 20.33
C ASP A 132 14.49 5.16 20.24
N THR A 133 14.15 6.43 20.05
CA THR A 133 12.76 6.84 19.83
C THR A 133 12.69 7.64 18.56
N VAL A 134 11.83 7.21 17.65
CA VAL A 134 11.56 7.88 16.40
C VAL A 134 10.07 8.19 16.28
N THR A 135 9.80 9.41 15.85
CA THR A 135 8.48 9.98 15.67
C THR A 135 8.46 10.62 14.29
N ALA A 136 7.57 10.14 13.43
CA ALA A 136 7.39 10.62 12.08
C ALA A 136 6.21 11.61 11.99
N GLY A 137 5.86 12.00 10.77
CA GLY A 137 5.02 13.15 10.46
C GLY A 137 3.52 12.84 10.33
N ASN A 138 2.83 13.68 9.56
CA ASN A 138 1.47 13.38 9.07
C ASN A 138 1.47 13.10 7.55
N ASP A 139 2.65 13.00 6.96
CA ASP A 139 2.86 12.80 5.52
C ASP A 139 3.31 11.35 5.32
N SER A 140 2.98 10.74 4.18
CA SER A 140 3.36 9.36 3.92
C SER A 140 4.88 9.19 3.82
N ASP A 141 5.47 8.47 4.77
CA ASP A 141 6.91 8.29 4.87
C ASP A 141 7.41 7.08 4.02
N TRP A 142 7.06 7.10 2.73
CA TRP A 142 7.43 6.05 1.76
C TRP A 142 8.96 5.94 1.67
N GLN A 143 9.44 4.70 1.90
CA GLN A 143 10.85 4.29 1.92
C GLN A 143 11.52 4.50 3.30
N SER A 144 11.13 3.69 4.27
CA SER A 144 11.64 3.39 5.63
C SER A 144 12.84 4.09 6.27
N LEU A 145 12.59 4.46 7.51
CA LEU A 145 13.53 4.41 8.61
C LEU A 145 13.98 2.97 8.92
N VAL A 146 15.24 2.65 8.63
CA VAL A 146 15.85 1.35 8.90
C VAL A 146 16.66 1.40 10.20
N GLY A 147 16.26 0.61 11.20
CA GLY A 147 17.13 0.20 12.31
C GLY A 147 17.94 -1.01 11.87
N LEU A 148 19.28 -0.98 12.00
CA LEU A 148 20.15 -2.13 11.67
C LEU A 148 20.81 -2.74 12.90
N ASP A 149 20.33 -2.34 14.06
CA ASP A 149 21.04 -2.57 15.29
C ASP A 149 20.23 -3.45 16.23
N ALA A 150 20.73 -3.61 17.45
CA ALA A 150 20.18 -4.50 18.46
C ALA A 150 19.48 -3.72 19.58
N GLY A 151 19.18 -2.44 19.33
CA GLY A 151 18.39 -1.56 20.15
C GLY A 151 16.98 -2.10 20.37
N ASN A 152 16.35 -1.68 21.46
CA ASN A 152 14.91 -1.84 21.60
C ASN A 152 14.27 -0.49 21.31
N ASP A 153 13.83 -0.31 20.08
CA ASP A 153 13.42 0.98 19.56
C ASP A 153 11.92 1.21 19.71
N HIS A 154 11.55 2.49 19.73
CA HIS A 154 10.16 2.91 19.74
C HIS A 154 9.87 3.83 18.56
N TYR A 155 8.97 3.38 17.70
CA TYR A 155 8.58 4.06 16.47
C TYR A 155 7.11 4.51 16.55
N THR A 156 6.83 5.76 16.19
CA THR A 156 5.48 6.34 16.09
C THR A 156 5.38 7.11 14.78
N MET A 157 4.66 6.59 13.79
CA MET A 157 4.71 7.14 12.44
C MET A 157 3.69 8.24 12.20
N GLY A 158 2.47 8.11 12.73
CA GLY A 158 1.52 9.22 12.77
C GLY A 158 0.40 9.02 11.75
N ALA A 159 0.22 10.00 10.86
CA ALA A 159 -0.74 9.86 9.77
C ALA A 159 0.01 9.75 8.45
N GLY A 160 -0.55 9.08 7.46
CA GLY A 160 0.14 8.81 6.20
C GLY A 160 0.18 7.33 5.88
N ASP A 161 0.80 6.99 4.76
CA ASP A 161 1.04 5.60 4.39
C ASP A 161 2.51 5.32 4.69
N ASP A 162 2.80 4.74 5.85
CA ASP A 162 4.15 4.64 6.38
C ASP A 162 4.76 3.26 6.18
N TYR A 163 6.08 3.20 6.11
CA TYR A 163 6.80 1.94 5.91
C TYR A 163 7.93 1.80 6.93
N VAL A 164 7.95 0.73 7.73
CA VAL A 164 8.84 0.58 8.88
C VAL A 164 9.64 -0.73 8.83
N ASN A 165 10.94 -0.66 9.12
CA ASN A 165 11.81 -1.81 9.36
C ASN A 165 12.74 -1.50 10.55
N GLY A 166 12.41 -2.01 11.75
CA GLY A 166 13.16 -1.70 12.97
C GLY A 166 14.44 -2.51 13.18
N GLY A 167 14.65 -3.58 12.41
CA GLY A 167 15.84 -4.41 12.54
C GLY A 167 15.77 -5.39 13.70
N MET A 168 16.86 -5.51 14.47
CA MET A 168 16.94 -6.48 15.57
C MET A 168 16.54 -5.83 16.89
N GLY A 169 16.17 -6.66 17.85
CA GLY A 169 15.92 -6.22 19.23
C GLY A 169 14.48 -6.46 19.60
N ASN A 170 13.98 -5.75 20.61
CA ASN A 170 12.56 -5.83 20.95
C ASN A 170 11.94 -4.46 20.72
N ASP A 171 11.42 -4.26 19.53
CA ASP A 171 10.93 -2.96 19.09
C ASP A 171 9.44 -2.77 19.40
N THR A 172 9.00 -1.53 19.34
CA THR A 172 7.60 -1.16 19.48
C THR A 172 7.22 -0.17 18.39
N TYR A 173 6.32 -0.58 17.50
CA TYR A 173 5.87 0.19 16.35
C TYR A 173 4.43 0.67 16.51
N SER A 174 4.15 1.89 16.06
CA SER A 174 2.80 2.42 15.87
C SER A 174 2.77 3.08 14.49
N GLY A 175 1.99 2.55 13.55
CA GLY A 175 1.79 3.16 12.23
C GLY A 175 0.91 4.39 12.40
N GLY A 176 -0.39 4.19 12.48
CA GLY A 176 -1.34 5.21 12.93
C GLY A 176 -2.51 5.32 11.96
N ASP A 177 -2.75 6.50 11.39
CA ASP A 177 -3.84 6.71 10.42
C ASP A 177 -3.29 6.56 8.99
N GLY A 178 -3.81 5.62 8.20
CA GLY A 178 -3.48 5.47 6.78
C GLY A 178 -3.16 4.02 6.43
N TYR A 179 -2.36 3.79 5.38
CA TYR A 179 -1.95 2.46 4.97
C TYR A 179 -0.48 2.20 5.33
N ASP A 180 -0.27 1.49 6.43
CA ASP A 180 1.04 1.28 7.03
C ASP A 180 1.58 -0.14 6.78
N THR A 181 2.88 -0.21 6.52
CA THR A 181 3.61 -1.45 6.21
C THR A 181 4.71 -1.72 7.24
N LEU A 182 4.65 -2.89 7.89
CA LEU A 182 5.74 -3.41 8.71
C LEU A 182 6.56 -4.41 7.90
N SER A 183 7.87 -4.19 7.79
CA SER A 183 8.72 -4.97 6.89
C SER A 183 9.92 -5.60 7.59
N TYR A 184 10.10 -6.88 7.29
CA TYR A 184 11.28 -7.67 7.63
C TYR A 184 12.04 -8.12 6.38
N ASP A 185 11.76 -7.46 5.24
CA ASP A 185 12.45 -7.69 3.98
C ASP A 185 13.92 -7.29 4.08
N GLU A 186 14.77 -8.05 3.39
CA GLU A 186 16.23 -8.05 3.51
C GLU A 186 16.92 -7.22 2.42
N THR A 187 16.15 -6.72 1.45
CA THR A 187 16.63 -6.56 0.08
C THR A 187 17.70 -5.54 -0.17
N HIS A 188 18.08 -4.74 0.83
CA HIS A 188 19.07 -3.69 0.59
C HIS A 188 19.97 -3.36 1.79
N TYR A 189 19.76 -3.93 3.00
CA TYR A 189 20.31 -3.34 4.23
C TYR A 189 20.97 -4.29 5.23
N SER A 190 20.79 -5.62 5.13
CA SER A 190 21.19 -6.57 6.18
C SER A 190 22.32 -7.55 5.77
N ASP A 191 23.11 -7.19 4.76
CA ASP A 191 24.26 -7.98 4.29
C ASP A 191 25.27 -8.24 5.43
N GLY A 192 25.11 -9.38 6.12
CA GLY A 192 26.08 -9.91 7.07
C GLY A 192 25.55 -10.43 8.41
N LEU A 193 24.29 -10.19 8.77
CA LEU A 193 23.73 -10.66 10.05
C LEU A 193 22.95 -11.96 9.89
N ALA A 194 23.32 -12.98 10.69
CA ALA A 194 22.74 -14.31 10.60
C ALA A 194 21.34 -14.34 11.23
N MET A 195 20.31 -14.33 10.39
CA MET A 195 18.95 -14.67 10.80
C MET A 195 18.91 -16.12 11.29
N ILE A 196 18.13 -16.37 12.34
CA ILE A 196 18.03 -17.68 12.97
C ILE A 196 16.71 -18.40 12.66
N ARG A 197 15.72 -17.68 12.11
CA ARG A 197 14.38 -18.16 11.71
C ARG A 197 13.73 -17.16 10.74
N GLY A 198 12.66 -17.55 10.07
CA GLY A 198 11.75 -16.59 9.42
C GLY A 198 10.92 -15.83 10.45
N VAL A 199 10.34 -14.72 10.03
CA VAL A 199 9.51 -13.86 10.86
C VAL A 199 8.18 -14.57 11.18
N SER A 200 7.68 -14.37 12.39
CA SER A 200 6.33 -14.79 12.76
C SER A 200 5.52 -13.63 13.28
N VAL A 201 4.43 -13.28 12.59
CA VAL A 201 3.58 -12.13 12.92
C VAL A 201 2.19 -12.59 13.28
N ASN A 202 1.59 -11.94 14.27
CA ASN A 202 0.22 -12.12 14.65
C ASN A 202 -0.46 -10.76 14.84
N PHE A 203 -1.31 -10.35 13.90
CA PHE A 203 -2.03 -9.08 13.92
C PHE A 203 -2.97 -8.99 15.12
N ALA A 204 -3.69 -10.07 15.44
CA ALA A 204 -4.65 -10.08 16.54
C ALA A 204 -4.04 -9.78 17.93
N SER A 205 -2.75 -10.10 18.12
CA SER A 205 -2.02 -9.79 19.35
C SER A 205 -1.06 -8.61 19.22
N GLY A 206 -0.81 -8.13 18.00
CA GLY A 206 0.18 -7.09 17.71
C GLY A 206 1.60 -7.52 18.09
N VAL A 207 1.96 -8.80 17.87
CA VAL A 207 3.29 -9.35 18.24
C VAL A 207 4.02 -9.90 17.03
N VAL A 208 5.32 -9.63 16.97
CA VAL A 208 6.24 -10.23 16.00
C VAL A 208 7.36 -10.97 16.71
N LEU A 209 7.68 -12.17 16.25
CA LEU A 209 8.96 -12.81 16.50
C LEU A 209 9.85 -12.53 15.29
N ASP A 210 10.76 -11.57 15.42
CA ASP A 210 11.64 -11.13 14.34
C ASP A 210 12.55 -12.28 13.81
N PRO A 211 13.26 -12.08 12.69
CA PRO A 211 14.22 -13.08 12.22
C PRO A 211 15.47 -13.29 13.10
N TRP A 212 15.78 -12.39 14.03
CA TRP A 212 17.08 -12.31 14.72
C TRP A 212 17.07 -12.80 16.17
N GLY A 213 15.92 -13.08 16.79
CA GLY A 213 15.86 -13.48 18.20
C GLY A 213 14.97 -12.60 19.08
N GLY A 214 14.60 -11.43 18.59
CA GLY A 214 13.77 -10.44 19.21
C GLY A 214 12.29 -10.78 19.27
N THR A 215 11.56 -9.94 19.98
CA THR A 215 10.10 -9.94 20.05
C THR A 215 9.63 -8.49 20.02
N ASP A 216 9.02 -8.12 18.91
CA ASP A 216 8.51 -6.78 18.69
C ASP A 216 7.01 -6.72 18.99
N SER A 217 6.52 -5.51 19.13
CA SER A 217 5.09 -5.22 19.23
C SER A 217 4.68 -4.13 18.23
N PHE A 218 3.48 -4.23 17.68
CA PHE A 218 3.00 -3.29 16.68
C PHE A 218 1.49 -3.01 16.81
N SER A 219 1.04 -1.90 16.25
CA SER A 219 -0.38 -1.53 16.11
C SER A 219 -0.58 -0.54 14.97
N GLY A 220 -1.75 -0.57 14.33
CA GLY A 220 -2.08 0.33 13.20
C GLY A 220 -1.19 0.03 12.00
N PHE A 221 -1.15 -1.24 11.58
CA PHE A 221 -0.45 -1.67 10.37
C PHE A 221 -1.38 -2.60 9.61
N GLU A 222 -1.41 -2.45 8.28
CA GLU A 222 -2.30 -3.19 7.39
C GLU A 222 -1.52 -4.17 6.51
N GLU A 223 -0.23 -3.91 6.23
CA GLU A 223 0.65 -4.77 5.44
C GLU A 223 1.83 -5.30 6.27
N VAL A 224 2.14 -6.59 6.10
CA VAL A 224 3.41 -7.18 6.54
C VAL A 224 4.21 -7.70 5.36
N ARG A 225 5.51 -7.40 5.35
CA ARG A 225 6.49 -8.04 4.47
C ARG A 225 7.40 -8.97 5.26
N GLY A 226 7.46 -10.20 4.77
CA GLY A 226 8.28 -11.28 5.28
C GLY A 226 9.76 -11.11 5.04
N SER A 227 10.48 -12.18 5.35
CA SER A 227 11.90 -12.35 5.13
C SER A 227 12.13 -13.28 3.93
N ARG A 228 13.37 -13.73 3.69
CA ARG A 228 13.65 -14.77 2.69
C ARG A 228 13.51 -16.20 3.21
N LEU A 229 13.18 -16.34 4.49
CA LEU A 229 13.07 -17.61 5.19
C LEU A 229 11.60 -18.00 5.31
N ASN A 230 11.34 -19.19 5.83
CA ASN A 230 9.97 -19.65 6.04
C ASN A 230 9.31 -18.82 7.15
N ASP A 231 8.36 -18.00 6.76
CA ASP A 231 7.64 -17.09 7.63
C ASP A 231 6.26 -17.66 8.05
N SER A 232 5.67 -17.07 9.08
CA SER A 232 4.36 -17.45 9.59
C SER A 232 3.55 -16.20 9.94
N PHE A 233 2.48 -15.95 9.19
CA PHE A 233 1.57 -14.83 9.41
C PHE A 233 0.21 -15.32 9.89
N THR A 234 -0.36 -14.59 10.84
CA THR A 234 -1.75 -14.75 11.27
C THR A 234 -2.37 -13.37 11.34
N GLY A 235 -3.41 -13.15 10.55
CA GLY A 235 -4.18 -11.92 10.56
C GLY A 235 -5.13 -11.80 11.75
N ASP A 236 -6.05 -10.84 11.67
CA ASP A 236 -7.01 -10.52 12.71
C ASP A 236 -8.47 -10.54 12.22
N GLY A 237 -9.21 -9.46 12.40
CA GLY A 237 -10.59 -9.33 11.94
C GLY A 237 -10.78 -8.14 11.01
N ASP A 238 -9.69 -7.42 10.73
CA ASP A 238 -9.59 -6.33 9.78
C ASP A 238 -8.86 -6.85 8.53
N ARG A 239 -8.88 -6.09 7.44
CA ARG A 239 -8.15 -6.48 6.23
C ARG A 239 -6.65 -6.44 6.48
N ASN A 240 -6.00 -7.58 6.32
CA ASN A 240 -4.57 -7.70 6.37
C ASN A 240 -4.00 -8.04 4.99
N ARG A 241 -2.77 -7.56 4.75
CA ARG A 241 -2.06 -7.79 3.50
C ARG A 241 -0.72 -8.43 3.78
N PHE A 242 -0.42 -9.49 3.06
CA PHE A 242 0.72 -10.35 3.33
C PHE A 242 1.62 -10.44 2.10
N MET A 243 2.92 -10.30 2.33
CA MET A 243 3.93 -10.56 1.33
C MET A 243 5.00 -11.46 1.94
N GLY A 244 4.91 -12.76 1.66
CA GLY A 244 5.86 -13.76 2.19
C GLY A 244 7.25 -13.70 1.56
N LEU A 245 7.35 -13.22 0.31
CA LEU A 245 8.58 -13.17 -0.47
C LEU A 245 9.15 -14.57 -0.77
N ARG A 246 10.36 -14.88 -0.29
CA ARG A 246 10.95 -16.21 -0.46
C ARG A 246 10.72 -16.99 0.81
N GLY A 247 10.54 -18.28 0.67
CA GLY A 247 10.38 -19.13 1.84
C GLY A 247 9.33 -20.16 1.54
N ARG A 248 9.03 -21.01 2.52
CA ARG A 248 7.76 -21.75 2.49
C ARG A 248 6.93 -21.19 3.61
N ASP A 249 6.06 -20.28 3.25
CA ASP A 249 5.39 -19.45 4.22
C ASP A 249 4.05 -20.07 4.60
N THR A 250 3.57 -19.75 5.79
CA THR A 250 2.23 -20.08 6.23
C THR A 250 1.50 -18.78 6.50
N ILE A 251 0.43 -18.54 5.74
CA ILE A 251 -0.36 -17.31 5.81
C ILE A 251 -1.79 -17.71 6.17
N ASP A 252 -2.27 -17.16 7.27
CA ASP A 252 -3.61 -17.35 7.79
C ASP A 252 -4.24 -15.97 7.91
N GLY A 253 -5.29 -15.68 7.13
CA GLY A 253 -5.98 -14.40 7.14
C GLY A 253 -6.67 -14.10 8.49
N GLY A 254 -7.09 -15.15 9.19
CA GLY A 254 -7.59 -15.04 10.55
C GLY A 254 -9.12 -15.14 10.63
N SER A 255 -9.73 -14.26 11.41
CA SER A 255 -11.10 -14.43 11.92
C SER A 255 -12.18 -13.67 11.17
N ASP A 256 -11.84 -13.05 10.05
CA ASP A 256 -12.73 -12.34 9.13
C ASP A 256 -13.30 -13.24 8.01
N SER A 257 -12.95 -14.55 8.01
CA SER A 257 -13.45 -15.57 7.08
C SER A 257 -14.94 -15.34 6.79
N TYR A 258 -15.23 -14.92 5.55
CA TYR A 258 -16.53 -14.40 5.14
C TYR A 258 -17.68 -15.31 5.61
N ASP A 259 -18.72 -14.71 6.21
CA ASP A 259 -19.93 -15.46 6.48
C ASP A 259 -20.61 -15.84 5.15
N SER A 260 -21.27 -17.00 5.14
CA SER A 260 -22.04 -17.53 4.01
C SER A 260 -23.24 -16.65 3.57
N GLY A 261 -23.35 -15.40 4.04
CA GLY A 261 -24.44 -14.46 3.82
C GLY A 261 -24.22 -13.44 2.71
N GLY A 262 -23.04 -13.39 2.09
CA GLY A 262 -22.82 -12.66 0.83
C GLY A 262 -22.89 -11.13 0.95
N ASN A 263 -22.54 -10.55 2.10
CA ASN A 263 -22.62 -9.09 2.27
C ASN A 263 -21.35 -8.37 1.79
N ARG A 264 -21.47 -7.71 0.64
CA ARG A 264 -20.49 -6.98 -0.19
C ARG A 264 -19.49 -6.01 0.46
N THR A 265 -19.28 -5.97 1.77
CA THR A 265 -18.27 -5.03 2.31
C THR A 265 -16.88 -5.50 1.89
N GLU A 266 -16.42 -4.95 0.77
CA GLU A 266 -15.16 -5.26 0.09
C GLU A 266 -13.92 -5.05 0.96
N ASP A 267 -14.08 -4.36 2.09
CA ASP A 267 -13.01 -3.81 2.90
C ASP A 267 -12.39 -4.79 3.91
N TYR A 268 -12.99 -5.97 4.12
CA TYR A 268 -12.49 -7.00 5.04
C TYR A 268 -12.06 -8.28 4.30
N ARG A 269 -11.34 -8.14 3.19
CA ARG A 269 -10.81 -9.30 2.45
C ARG A 269 -9.30 -9.29 2.55
N ASP A 270 -8.75 -10.36 3.12
CA ASP A 270 -7.32 -10.57 3.24
C ASP A 270 -6.67 -10.83 1.90
N GLU A 271 -5.43 -10.37 1.77
CA GLU A 271 -4.73 -10.33 0.49
C GLU A 271 -3.30 -10.82 0.59
N VAL A 272 -2.95 -11.80 -0.23
CA VAL A 272 -1.55 -12.20 -0.43
C VAL A 272 -1.01 -11.62 -1.74
N ARG A 273 0.21 -11.10 -1.68
CA ARG A 273 0.82 -10.31 -2.76
C ARG A 273 2.16 -10.90 -3.22
N TYR A 274 2.26 -11.21 -4.51
CA TYR A 274 3.48 -11.74 -5.14
C TYR A 274 4.10 -10.79 -6.18
N HIS A 275 3.49 -9.63 -6.46
CA HIS A 275 3.95 -8.69 -7.49
C HIS A 275 5.43 -8.27 -7.36
N ARG A 276 5.97 -8.21 -6.14
CA ARG A 276 7.37 -7.84 -5.86
C ARG A 276 8.37 -8.98 -5.93
N ASP A 277 7.94 -10.22 -6.14
CA ASP A 277 8.87 -11.36 -6.22
C ASP A 277 9.95 -11.13 -7.27
N TYR A 278 9.59 -10.51 -8.39
CA TYR A 278 10.52 -10.20 -9.47
C TYR A 278 11.69 -9.32 -9.02
N ASP A 279 11.42 -8.28 -8.23
CA ASP A 279 12.44 -7.35 -7.74
C ASP A 279 13.47 -8.05 -6.85
N LEU A 280 13.07 -9.16 -6.23
CA LEU A 280 13.94 -9.95 -5.35
C LEU A 280 14.47 -11.21 -6.05
N GLY A 281 14.35 -11.30 -7.37
CA GLY A 281 14.92 -12.38 -8.20
C GLY A 281 14.00 -13.58 -8.45
N GLY A 282 12.72 -13.48 -8.11
CA GLY A 282 11.66 -14.38 -8.56
C GLY A 282 11.50 -14.25 -10.08
N ASN A 283 11.33 -15.36 -10.79
CA ASN A 283 11.38 -15.34 -12.25
C ASN A 283 10.34 -16.26 -12.90
N ARG A 284 9.23 -16.47 -12.20
CA ARG A 284 8.14 -17.36 -12.60
C ARG A 284 6.83 -16.71 -12.19
N GLY A 285 5.78 -17.09 -12.91
CA GLY A 285 4.43 -16.86 -12.42
C GLY A 285 4.07 -17.84 -11.32
N ILE A 286 3.14 -17.41 -10.48
CA ILE A 286 2.60 -18.17 -9.37
C ILE A 286 1.59 -19.21 -9.85
N VAL A 287 1.44 -20.26 -9.05
CA VAL A 287 0.37 -21.25 -9.23
C VAL A 287 -0.42 -21.32 -7.95
N VAL A 288 -1.63 -20.78 -8.00
CA VAL A 288 -2.57 -20.67 -6.90
C VAL A 288 -3.56 -21.82 -6.96
N ASP A 289 -3.81 -22.42 -5.81
CA ASP A 289 -4.89 -23.36 -5.54
C ASP A 289 -5.40 -23.05 -4.12
N LEU A 290 -6.47 -22.26 -3.99
CA LEU A 290 -6.96 -21.82 -2.68
C LEU A 290 -7.73 -22.89 -1.91
N GLU A 291 -7.99 -24.06 -2.51
CA GLU A 291 -8.65 -25.17 -1.82
C GLU A 291 -8.11 -26.55 -2.23
N THR A 292 -7.06 -27.00 -1.52
CA THR A 292 -6.55 -28.37 -1.70
C THR A 292 -7.33 -29.39 -0.83
N SER A 293 -8.11 -30.27 -1.49
CA SER A 293 -8.61 -31.56 -0.95
C SER A 293 -9.57 -31.54 0.27
N PHE A 294 -10.83 -31.95 0.04
CA PHE A 294 -11.98 -32.03 0.98
C PHE A 294 -11.89 -33.02 2.17
N ALA A 295 -10.72 -33.25 2.77
CA ALA A 295 -10.54 -34.37 3.69
C ALA A 295 -10.75 -34.07 5.19
N ASN A 296 -10.83 -32.81 5.65
CA ASN A 296 -10.94 -32.56 7.10
C ASN A 296 -11.53 -31.21 7.56
N GLY A 297 -12.19 -30.44 6.69
CA GLY A 297 -12.82 -29.17 7.09
C GLY A 297 -11.83 -28.07 7.50
N SER A 298 -10.55 -28.21 7.16
CA SER A 298 -9.58 -27.11 7.13
C SER A 298 -9.22 -26.94 5.66
N ILE A 299 -9.78 -25.90 5.04
CA ILE A 299 -9.52 -25.54 3.65
C ILE A 299 -8.16 -24.85 3.66
N ARG A 300 -7.11 -25.59 3.28
CA ARG A 300 -5.79 -25.01 3.10
C ARG A 300 -5.52 -24.89 1.62
N GLY A 301 -5.31 -23.66 1.18
CA GLY A 301 -4.76 -23.37 -0.13
C GLY A 301 -3.27 -23.60 -0.15
N THR A 302 -2.73 -23.72 -1.36
CA THR A 302 -1.30 -23.67 -1.63
C THR A 302 -1.04 -22.70 -2.76
N ILE A 303 -0.03 -21.85 -2.61
CA ILE A 303 0.47 -21.01 -3.69
C ILE A 303 1.93 -21.36 -3.92
N ARG A 304 2.28 -21.67 -5.17
CA ARG A 304 3.68 -21.79 -5.58
C ARG A 304 4.18 -20.42 -6.02
N ASP A 305 5.07 -19.81 -5.24
CA ASP A 305 5.60 -18.45 -5.45
C ASP A 305 6.48 -18.29 -6.71
N GLY A 306 6.92 -17.05 -6.99
CA GLY A 306 7.80 -16.71 -8.11
C GLY A 306 9.23 -17.28 -7.99
N PHE A 307 9.60 -17.77 -6.81
CA PHE A 307 10.86 -18.46 -6.52
C PHE A 307 10.77 -19.98 -6.68
N GLY A 308 9.55 -20.52 -6.76
CA GLY A 308 9.22 -21.93 -6.87
C GLY A 308 9.06 -22.69 -5.56
N ASN A 309 9.00 -22.00 -4.41
CA ASN A 309 8.57 -22.57 -3.14
C ASN A 309 7.05 -22.76 -3.12
N ILE A 310 6.54 -23.38 -2.07
CA ILE A 310 5.10 -23.61 -1.91
C ILE A 310 4.71 -23.12 -0.52
N ASP A 311 3.85 -22.11 -0.52
CA ASP A 311 3.27 -21.48 0.65
C ASP A 311 1.93 -22.14 0.96
N THR A 312 1.53 -22.04 2.23
CA THR A 312 0.24 -22.53 2.72
C THR A 312 -0.65 -21.34 3.00
N MET A 313 -1.86 -21.36 2.43
CA MET A 313 -2.87 -20.32 2.62
C MET A 313 -4.03 -20.87 3.46
N ILE A 314 -4.52 -20.09 4.40
CA ILE A 314 -5.71 -20.33 5.21
C ILE A 314 -6.51 -19.04 5.19
N ASP A 315 -7.80 -19.12 4.86
CA ASP A 315 -8.74 -18.00 4.88
C ASP A 315 -8.16 -16.75 4.17
N ILE A 316 -7.81 -16.92 2.88
CA ILE A 316 -7.32 -15.84 2.01
C ILE A 316 -8.29 -15.69 0.84
N GLU A 317 -8.82 -14.47 0.65
CA GLU A 317 -9.80 -14.18 -0.39
C GLU A 317 -9.16 -13.53 -1.63
N ARG A 318 -8.13 -12.71 -1.44
CA ARG A 318 -7.47 -11.95 -2.53
C ARG A 318 -6.07 -12.47 -2.82
N VAL A 319 -5.76 -12.63 -4.10
CA VAL A 319 -4.41 -12.94 -4.56
C VAL A 319 -3.98 -11.96 -5.65
N VAL A 320 -2.86 -11.29 -5.39
CA VAL A 320 -2.15 -10.48 -6.38
C VAL A 320 -0.99 -11.30 -6.93
N GLY A 321 -1.03 -11.51 -8.24
CA GLY A 321 -0.06 -12.23 -9.05
C GLY A 321 1.27 -11.52 -9.24
N THR A 322 2.02 -12.03 -10.20
CA THR A 322 3.32 -11.52 -10.63
C THR A 322 3.18 -10.96 -12.04
N ARG A 323 4.21 -10.25 -12.52
CA ARG A 323 4.29 -9.84 -13.93
C ARG A 323 4.49 -10.99 -14.95
N PHE A 324 4.38 -12.24 -14.52
CA PHE A 324 4.61 -13.42 -15.34
C PHE A 324 3.31 -14.22 -15.43
N ASN A 325 3.25 -15.14 -16.39
CA ASN A 325 2.10 -16.03 -16.56
C ASN A 325 1.74 -16.79 -15.28
N ASP A 326 0.65 -16.37 -14.65
CA ASP A 326 0.12 -16.93 -13.42
C ASP A 326 -1.02 -17.91 -13.68
N THR A 327 -1.34 -18.71 -12.68
CA THR A 327 -2.49 -19.61 -12.71
C THR A 327 -3.26 -19.48 -11.41
N PHE A 328 -4.53 -19.12 -11.52
CA PHE A 328 -5.46 -18.93 -10.40
C PHE A 328 -6.51 -20.03 -10.37
N VAL A 329 -6.53 -20.79 -9.29
CA VAL A 329 -7.64 -21.67 -8.93
C VAL A 329 -8.14 -21.22 -7.57
N GLY A 330 -9.39 -20.75 -7.53
CA GLY A 330 -10.07 -20.28 -6.35
C GLY A 330 -10.51 -21.40 -5.42
N SER A 331 -11.53 -21.11 -4.63
CA SER A 331 -12.07 -21.96 -3.59
C SER A 331 -13.59 -22.07 -3.77
N ARG A 332 -14.32 -22.53 -2.76
CA ARG A 332 -15.79 -22.37 -2.75
C ARG A 332 -16.29 -21.05 -2.17
N ASN A 333 -15.38 -20.27 -1.63
CA ASN A 333 -15.66 -18.96 -1.09
C ASN A 333 -15.40 -17.91 -2.18
N ASN A 334 -15.88 -16.70 -1.93
CA ASN A 334 -15.70 -15.61 -2.86
C ASN A 334 -14.23 -15.22 -2.96
N ASN A 335 -13.63 -15.29 -4.16
CA ASN A 335 -12.25 -14.90 -4.38
C ASN A 335 -12.12 -13.68 -5.29
N GLN A 336 -11.00 -12.97 -5.16
CA GLN A 336 -10.63 -11.90 -6.09
C GLN A 336 -9.18 -12.05 -6.52
N PHE A 337 -8.96 -12.00 -7.82
CA PHE A 337 -7.64 -12.17 -8.43
C PHE A 337 -7.21 -10.91 -9.17
N SER A 338 -5.91 -10.63 -9.12
CA SER A 338 -5.27 -9.67 -10.02
C SER A 338 -4.02 -10.35 -10.57
N GLY A 339 -4.02 -10.75 -11.84
CA GLY A 339 -2.88 -11.44 -12.44
C GLY A 339 -1.73 -10.49 -12.79
N GLY A 340 -2.06 -9.33 -13.36
CA GLY A 340 -1.09 -8.32 -13.72
C GLY A 340 -0.60 -8.46 -15.16
N GLU A 341 0.70 -8.26 -15.40
CA GLU A 341 1.29 -8.58 -16.71
C GLU A 341 1.44 -10.09 -16.89
N GLY A 342 1.53 -10.53 -18.14
CA GLY A 342 1.74 -11.94 -18.45
C GLY A 342 0.51 -12.52 -19.12
N LYS A 343 0.54 -13.82 -19.38
CA LYS A 343 -0.64 -14.52 -19.89
C LYS A 343 -1.13 -15.47 -18.83
N ASP A 344 -2.25 -15.11 -18.22
CA ASP A 344 -2.76 -15.77 -17.03
C ASP A 344 -3.90 -16.74 -17.34
N SER A 345 -4.34 -17.44 -16.30
CA SER A 345 -5.54 -18.27 -16.36
C SER A 345 -6.25 -18.28 -15.01
N TYR A 346 -7.58 -18.17 -15.05
CA TYR A 346 -8.43 -18.04 -13.86
C TYR A 346 -9.53 -19.09 -13.86
N SER A 347 -9.70 -19.76 -12.72
CA SER A 347 -10.84 -20.60 -12.38
C SER A 347 -11.34 -20.15 -11.01
N GLY A 348 -12.50 -19.49 -10.92
CA GLY A 348 -13.08 -19.08 -9.63
C GLY A 348 -13.60 -20.26 -8.80
N GLU A 349 -14.07 -21.31 -9.48
CA GLU A 349 -14.74 -22.49 -8.91
C GLU A 349 -16.18 -22.20 -8.44
N ASP A 350 -16.50 -22.34 -7.14
CA ASP A 350 -17.83 -22.00 -6.61
C ASP A 350 -17.71 -20.69 -5.81
N GLY A 351 -18.80 -19.96 -5.67
CA GLY A 351 -18.80 -18.70 -4.91
C GLY A 351 -19.05 -17.54 -5.85
N TRP A 352 -18.70 -16.35 -5.40
CA TRP A 352 -18.69 -15.15 -6.21
C TRP A 352 -17.25 -14.72 -6.43
N ASP A 353 -16.78 -14.77 -7.66
CA ASP A 353 -15.38 -14.57 -7.99
C ASP A 353 -15.17 -13.37 -8.89
N ALA A 354 -14.08 -12.64 -8.64
CA ALA A 354 -13.77 -11.41 -9.34
C ALA A 354 -12.37 -11.39 -9.93
N ILE A 355 -12.22 -10.72 -11.07
CA ILE A 355 -10.91 -10.32 -11.61
C ILE A 355 -10.80 -8.80 -11.56
N ASN A 356 -9.69 -8.30 -11.02
CA ASN A 356 -9.40 -6.89 -10.87
C ASN A 356 -8.23 -6.47 -11.78
N PHE A 357 -8.54 -5.64 -12.78
CA PHE A 357 -7.57 -5.04 -13.72
C PHE A 357 -7.14 -3.62 -13.32
N GLY A 358 -7.54 -3.15 -12.14
CA GLY A 358 -7.26 -1.80 -11.64
C GLY A 358 -5.77 -1.55 -11.38
N ARG A 359 -5.41 -0.26 -11.36
CA ARG A 359 -4.02 0.27 -11.30
C ARG A 359 -3.21 -0.15 -10.07
N TRP A 360 -3.86 -0.58 -8.99
CA TRP A 360 -3.22 -0.70 -7.67
C TRP A 360 -2.27 -1.90 -7.54
N PHE A 361 -2.16 -2.75 -8.56
CA PHE A 361 -1.52 -4.06 -8.45
C PHE A 361 -0.43 -4.35 -9.50
N THR A 362 -0.17 -3.41 -10.44
CA THR A 362 0.82 -3.55 -11.50
C THR A 362 1.74 -2.33 -11.59
N ASP A 363 2.99 -2.53 -12.01
CA ASP A 363 3.97 -1.45 -12.20
C ASP A 363 3.64 -0.58 -13.43
N ASP A 364 2.96 -1.14 -14.42
CA ASP A 364 2.48 -0.46 -15.62
C ASP A 364 0.96 -0.30 -15.61
N ALA A 365 0.45 0.86 -16.05
CA ALA A 365 -0.99 1.08 -16.19
C ALA A 365 -1.49 0.32 -17.44
N PRO A 366 -2.45 -0.60 -17.30
CA PRO A 366 -2.96 -1.36 -18.45
C PRO A 366 -3.67 -0.43 -19.46
N ASP A 367 -3.53 -0.73 -20.76
CA ASP A 367 -4.47 -0.23 -21.77
C ASP A 367 -5.88 -0.77 -21.44
N GLY A 368 -6.91 -0.22 -22.08
CA GLY A 368 -8.28 -0.68 -21.86
C GLY A 368 -8.48 -2.17 -22.17
N ILE A 369 -9.17 -2.87 -21.26
CA ILE A 369 -9.43 -4.31 -21.35
C ILE A 369 -10.59 -4.61 -22.31
N ASN A 370 -10.66 -5.86 -22.76
CA ASN A 370 -11.77 -6.37 -23.56
C ASN A 370 -12.14 -7.77 -23.07
N VAL A 371 -13.31 -7.89 -22.45
CA VAL A 371 -13.81 -9.13 -21.83
C VAL A 371 -15.16 -9.51 -22.43
N ASP A 372 -15.33 -10.81 -22.72
CA ASP A 372 -16.61 -11.42 -23.10
C ASP A 372 -16.73 -12.81 -22.44
N LEU A 373 -17.49 -12.86 -21.35
CA LEU A 373 -17.69 -14.06 -20.52
C LEU A 373 -18.51 -15.14 -21.23
N THR A 374 -19.26 -14.81 -22.30
CA THR A 374 -20.01 -15.81 -23.10
C THR A 374 -19.12 -16.77 -23.89
N ARG A 375 -17.81 -16.50 -23.95
CA ARG A 375 -16.84 -17.29 -24.71
C ARG A 375 -16.48 -18.55 -23.93
N THR A 376 -16.23 -19.63 -24.67
CA THR A 376 -15.78 -20.91 -24.08
C THR A 376 -14.27 -20.98 -23.82
N SER A 377 -13.51 -20.02 -24.36
CA SER A 377 -12.07 -19.86 -24.16
C SER A 377 -11.65 -18.45 -24.59
N GLY A 378 -10.64 -17.90 -23.94
CA GLY A 378 -10.20 -16.54 -24.22
C GLY A 378 -11.26 -15.52 -23.85
N GLN A 379 -11.90 -15.68 -22.68
CA GLN A 379 -12.93 -14.76 -22.16
C GLN A 379 -12.36 -13.35 -21.99
N ILE A 380 -11.13 -13.25 -21.50
CA ILE A 380 -10.34 -12.03 -21.54
C ILE A 380 -9.68 -11.99 -22.92
N ILE A 381 -10.22 -11.15 -23.82
CA ILE A 381 -9.76 -11.00 -25.20
C ILE A 381 -8.49 -10.15 -25.24
N ASN A 382 -8.46 -9.11 -24.39
CA ASN A 382 -7.31 -8.26 -24.11
C ASN A 382 -7.33 -7.90 -22.62
N ASP A 383 -6.26 -8.20 -21.90
CA ASP A 383 -6.01 -7.88 -20.49
C ASP A 383 -5.48 -6.44 -20.27
N GLY A 384 -5.28 -5.68 -21.36
CA GLY A 384 -4.64 -4.37 -21.31
C GLY A 384 -3.13 -4.40 -21.57
N PHE A 385 -2.53 -5.59 -21.62
CA PHE A 385 -1.13 -5.83 -22.02
C PHE A 385 -1.02 -6.56 -23.37
N GLY A 386 -2.15 -6.82 -24.02
CA GLY A 386 -2.23 -7.46 -25.33
C GLY A 386 -2.35 -8.98 -25.28
N ASN A 387 -2.63 -9.55 -24.10
CA ASN A 387 -2.79 -10.99 -23.92
C ASN A 387 -4.25 -11.41 -24.00
N THR A 388 -4.46 -12.64 -24.48
CA THR A 388 -5.75 -13.32 -24.44
C THR A 388 -5.67 -14.46 -23.44
N GLU A 389 -6.62 -14.51 -22.50
CA GLU A 389 -6.55 -15.30 -21.27
C GLU A 389 -7.87 -16.04 -21.02
N ASN A 390 -7.80 -17.14 -20.27
CA ASN A 390 -9.00 -17.90 -19.93
C ASN A 390 -9.46 -17.52 -18.53
N ALA A 391 -10.76 -17.26 -18.38
CA ALA A 391 -11.41 -16.96 -17.12
C ALA A 391 -12.74 -17.71 -17.04
N THR A 392 -12.88 -18.63 -16.09
CA THR A 392 -14.08 -19.47 -15.93
C THR A 392 -14.60 -19.40 -14.49
N GLY A 393 -15.93 -19.40 -14.31
CA GLY A 393 -16.55 -19.22 -13.00
C GLY A 393 -16.14 -17.88 -12.41
N ILE A 394 -16.42 -16.79 -13.14
CA ILE A 394 -16.08 -15.43 -12.73
C ILE A 394 -17.35 -14.61 -12.92
N GLU A 395 -17.84 -14.05 -11.84
CA GLU A 395 -19.07 -13.26 -11.80
C GLU A 395 -18.78 -11.77 -11.88
N ALA A 396 -17.57 -11.34 -11.49
CA ALA A 396 -17.17 -9.94 -11.44
C ALA A 396 -15.94 -9.58 -12.26
N ILE A 397 -16.02 -8.43 -12.93
CA ILE A 397 -14.88 -7.79 -13.58
C ILE A 397 -14.79 -6.34 -13.11
N TYR A 398 -13.68 -6.00 -12.48
CA TYR A 398 -13.32 -4.62 -12.19
C TYR A 398 -12.33 -4.12 -13.25
N GLY A 399 -12.73 -3.07 -13.95
CA GLY A 399 -12.01 -2.47 -15.06
C GLY A 399 -10.66 -1.86 -14.69
N SER A 400 -9.95 -1.45 -15.73
CA SER A 400 -8.73 -0.66 -15.66
C SER A 400 -9.05 0.82 -15.44
N VAL A 401 -8.02 1.68 -15.49
CA VAL A 401 -8.20 3.15 -15.54
C VAL A 401 -8.30 3.68 -16.98
N SER A 402 -8.48 2.77 -17.93
CA SER A 402 -8.52 3.02 -19.37
C SER A 402 -9.87 2.60 -19.93
N ASN A 403 -10.14 2.96 -21.19
CA ASN A 403 -11.43 2.69 -21.83
C ASN A 403 -11.69 1.19 -22.04
N ASP A 404 -12.56 0.62 -21.24
CA ASP A 404 -12.81 -0.81 -21.18
C ASP A 404 -14.03 -1.25 -22.01
N ARG A 405 -14.01 -2.53 -22.40
CA ARG A 405 -15.17 -3.22 -22.97
C ARG A 405 -15.42 -4.49 -22.19
N ILE A 406 -16.51 -4.52 -21.44
CA ILE A 406 -16.85 -5.64 -20.57
C ILE A 406 -18.22 -6.17 -20.96
N LYS A 407 -18.31 -7.48 -21.18
CA LYS A 407 -19.54 -8.18 -21.51
C LYS A 407 -19.70 -9.43 -20.65
N GLY A 408 -20.76 -9.46 -19.86
CA GLY A 408 -21.20 -10.60 -19.07
C GLY A 408 -21.81 -11.72 -19.89
N ASP A 409 -22.30 -12.73 -19.18
CA ASP A 409 -22.88 -13.93 -19.74
C ASP A 409 -24.40 -14.04 -19.50
N ALA A 410 -24.90 -15.20 -19.07
CA ALA A 410 -26.32 -15.41 -18.84
C ALA A 410 -26.69 -15.40 -17.34
N ASP A 411 -25.67 -15.47 -16.48
CA ASP A 411 -25.78 -15.48 -15.02
C ASP A 411 -25.72 -14.05 -14.47
N ASP A 412 -25.84 -13.89 -13.15
CA ASP A 412 -25.83 -12.58 -12.51
C ASP A 412 -24.38 -12.06 -12.43
N ASN A 413 -24.04 -10.99 -13.15
CA ASN A 413 -22.68 -10.44 -13.17
C ASN A 413 -22.56 -9.08 -12.45
N GLU A 414 -21.33 -8.72 -12.08
CA GLU A 414 -21.02 -7.40 -11.50
C GLU A 414 -19.84 -6.73 -12.22
N PHE A 415 -20.02 -5.47 -12.61
CA PHE A 415 -19.04 -4.72 -13.38
C PHE A 415 -18.81 -3.32 -12.79
N ALA A 416 -17.54 -2.98 -12.56
CA ALA A 416 -17.12 -1.60 -12.37
C ALA A 416 -16.23 -1.20 -13.55
N GLY A 417 -16.63 -0.16 -14.29
CA GLY A 417 -15.79 0.41 -15.36
C GLY A 417 -14.54 1.10 -14.80
N SER A 418 -14.68 1.72 -13.63
CA SER A 418 -13.66 2.58 -13.00
C SER A 418 -13.44 3.86 -13.82
N GLU A 419 -12.20 4.30 -14.03
CA GLU A 419 -11.92 5.46 -14.89
C GLU A 419 -11.79 5.02 -16.35
N GLY A 420 -12.29 5.81 -17.30
CA GLY A 420 -12.27 5.48 -18.71
C GLY A 420 -13.59 5.82 -19.38
N THR A 421 -13.63 5.82 -20.71
CA THR A 421 -14.91 5.79 -21.43
C THR A 421 -15.27 4.34 -21.69
N ASP A 422 -16.10 3.77 -20.82
CA ASP A 422 -16.31 2.32 -20.78
C ASP A 422 -17.57 1.89 -21.52
N THR A 423 -17.55 0.65 -22.01
CA THR A 423 -18.74 0.00 -22.59
C THR A 423 -19.02 -1.31 -21.85
N LEU A 424 -20.11 -1.31 -21.09
CA LEU A 424 -20.54 -2.42 -20.24
C LEU A 424 -21.80 -3.07 -20.82
N THR A 425 -21.87 -4.39 -20.78
CA THR A 425 -23.02 -5.18 -21.25
C THR A 425 -23.26 -6.30 -20.25
N GLY A 426 -24.44 -6.32 -19.64
CA GLY A 426 -24.82 -7.30 -18.62
C GLY A 426 -25.02 -8.69 -19.20
N GLY A 427 -25.89 -8.79 -20.21
CA GLY A 427 -26.26 -10.05 -20.83
C GLY A 427 -27.59 -10.60 -20.32
N GLY A 428 -27.55 -11.79 -19.73
CA GLY A 428 -28.68 -12.42 -19.03
C GLY A 428 -28.81 -11.90 -17.61
N GLY A 429 -29.13 -12.76 -16.66
CA GLY A 429 -29.01 -12.41 -15.23
C GLY A 429 -29.79 -11.21 -14.69
N ALA A 430 -29.48 -10.90 -13.44
CA ALA A 430 -29.71 -9.63 -12.75
C ALA A 430 -28.35 -9.01 -12.44
N ASP A 431 -27.92 -8.12 -13.33
CA ASP A 431 -26.55 -7.60 -13.30
C ASP A 431 -26.39 -6.35 -12.45
N TYR A 432 -25.17 -6.12 -12.00
CA TYR A 432 -24.75 -4.99 -11.19
C TYR A 432 -23.73 -4.15 -11.95
N PHE A 433 -24.01 -2.85 -12.09
CA PHE A 433 -23.08 -1.86 -12.61
C PHE A 433 -22.71 -0.91 -11.48
N THR A 434 -21.49 -1.04 -10.99
CA THR A 434 -21.01 -0.42 -9.75
C THR A 434 -20.21 0.84 -10.05
N PHE A 435 -20.50 1.90 -9.29
CA PHE A 435 -19.79 3.18 -9.34
C PHE A 435 -19.37 3.60 -7.92
N SER A 436 -18.09 3.85 -7.69
CA SER A 436 -17.57 3.96 -6.31
C SER A 436 -17.07 5.34 -5.92
N TRP A 437 -16.84 6.26 -6.85
CA TRP A 437 -16.38 7.61 -6.51
C TRP A 437 -16.61 8.65 -7.63
N GLU A 438 -16.57 9.94 -7.27
CA GLU A 438 -16.83 11.06 -8.19
C GLU A 438 -15.90 11.14 -9.41
N GLY A 439 -14.71 10.53 -9.35
CA GLY A 439 -13.78 10.50 -10.47
C GLY A 439 -14.39 9.88 -11.73
N GLU A 440 -15.31 8.94 -11.56
CA GLU A 440 -16.00 8.19 -12.63
C GLU A 440 -17.07 9.04 -13.36
N LEU A 441 -17.38 10.25 -12.87
CA LEU A 441 -18.37 11.12 -13.49
C LEU A 441 -17.85 11.82 -14.74
N ASN A 442 -18.76 12.11 -15.67
CA ASN A 442 -18.53 12.81 -16.94
C ASN A 442 -17.57 12.09 -17.91
N GLN A 443 -17.38 10.79 -17.76
CA GLN A 443 -16.47 10.01 -18.60
C GLN A 443 -17.12 9.45 -19.88
N ASN A 444 -18.46 9.51 -19.96
CA ASN A 444 -19.30 9.01 -21.07
C ASN A 444 -19.42 7.48 -21.17
N ASP A 445 -19.44 6.81 -20.03
CA ASP A 445 -19.69 5.38 -19.98
C ASP A 445 -21.02 5.00 -20.60
N ARG A 446 -21.07 3.76 -21.07
CA ARG A 446 -22.24 3.22 -21.75
C ARG A 446 -22.57 1.82 -21.27
N ILE A 447 -23.77 1.66 -20.71
CA ILE A 447 -24.38 0.35 -20.51
C ILE A 447 -25.29 0.06 -21.72
N THR A 448 -25.10 -1.09 -22.35
CA THR A 448 -25.71 -1.36 -23.66
C THR A 448 -27.05 -2.08 -23.63
N ASP A 449 -27.40 -2.72 -22.51
CA ASP A 449 -28.57 -3.61 -22.40
C ASP A 449 -29.31 -3.54 -21.05
N PHE A 450 -29.05 -2.52 -20.23
CA PHE A 450 -29.68 -2.34 -18.92
C PHE A 450 -31.19 -2.56 -18.93
N LYS A 451 -31.67 -3.41 -18.02
CA LYS A 451 -33.05 -3.84 -17.88
C LYS A 451 -33.60 -3.47 -16.50
N SER A 452 -34.27 -2.32 -16.45
CA SER A 452 -35.02 -1.85 -15.28
C SER A 452 -35.92 -2.94 -14.67
N GLY A 453 -35.88 -3.05 -13.35
CA GLY A 453 -36.56 -4.07 -12.55
C GLY A 453 -35.87 -5.44 -12.52
N THR A 454 -34.73 -5.59 -13.19
CA THR A 454 -33.86 -6.77 -13.12
C THR A 454 -32.46 -6.34 -12.66
N ASP A 455 -31.81 -5.46 -13.42
CA ASP A 455 -30.43 -5.03 -13.18
C ASP A 455 -30.37 -3.87 -12.18
N LYS A 456 -29.16 -3.60 -11.68
CA LYS A 456 -28.86 -2.62 -10.64
C LYS A 456 -27.76 -1.67 -11.05
N LEU A 457 -27.95 -0.41 -10.70
CA LEU A 457 -26.91 0.61 -10.65
C LEU A 457 -26.52 0.75 -9.17
N ALA A 458 -25.32 0.29 -8.83
CA ALA A 458 -24.82 0.25 -7.46
C ALA A 458 -23.88 1.44 -7.19
N PHE A 459 -24.01 2.08 -6.02
CA PHE A 459 -23.21 3.25 -5.65
C PHE A 459 -22.71 3.18 -4.21
N ASP A 460 -21.43 3.53 -4.01
CA ASP A 460 -20.84 3.86 -2.71
C ASP A 460 -21.28 5.26 -2.27
N ILE A 461 -21.99 5.39 -1.15
CA ILE A 461 -22.47 6.71 -0.69
C ILE A 461 -21.35 7.64 -0.20
N TYR A 462 -20.20 7.10 0.20
CA TYR A 462 -19.04 7.90 0.60
C TYR A 462 -18.27 8.44 -0.61
N GLY A 463 -18.42 7.77 -1.76
CA GLY A 463 -17.83 8.16 -3.03
C GLY A 463 -18.38 9.44 -3.65
N PHE A 464 -19.60 9.87 -3.27
CA PHE A 464 -20.32 10.97 -3.94
C PHE A 464 -20.81 12.05 -2.98
N THR A 465 -20.39 13.29 -3.23
CA THR A 465 -20.83 14.47 -2.49
C THR A 465 -22.34 14.61 -2.52
N GLY A 466 -22.94 14.73 -1.33
CA GLY A 466 -24.38 14.93 -1.17
C GLY A 466 -25.22 13.66 -1.33
N MET A 467 -24.60 12.49 -1.57
CA MET A 467 -25.32 11.22 -1.59
C MET A 467 -25.69 10.79 -0.17
N THR A 468 -26.82 10.12 -0.04
CA THR A 468 -27.34 9.61 1.23
C THR A 468 -27.93 8.24 0.98
N GLU A 469 -28.20 7.45 2.02
CA GLU A 469 -28.82 6.12 1.94
C GLU A 469 -30.21 6.09 1.28
N THR A 470 -30.80 7.24 0.94
CA THR A 470 -32.11 7.32 0.28
C THR A 470 -31.98 7.74 -1.18
N VAL A 471 -32.41 6.86 -2.08
CA VAL A 471 -32.52 7.15 -3.51
C VAL A 471 -33.62 8.17 -3.78
N THR A 472 -33.24 9.32 -4.33
CA THR A 472 -34.17 10.30 -4.93
C THR A 472 -33.99 10.27 -6.44
N LEU A 473 -35.06 10.02 -7.20
CA LEU A 473 -35.01 9.84 -8.66
C LEU A 473 -36.02 10.73 -9.38
N VAL A 474 -35.54 11.47 -10.39
CA VAL A 474 -36.35 12.19 -11.36
C VAL A 474 -36.15 11.60 -12.75
N ASN A 475 -37.23 11.09 -13.35
CA ASN A 475 -37.23 10.79 -14.79
C ASN A 475 -37.62 12.07 -15.55
N GLY A 476 -36.64 12.79 -16.07
CA GLY A 476 -36.78 14.13 -16.63
C GLY A 476 -35.44 14.81 -16.84
N ARG A 477 -35.43 16.15 -16.86
CA ARG A 477 -34.21 16.93 -17.17
C ARG A 477 -33.58 17.63 -15.99
N ASN A 478 -34.36 17.89 -14.94
CA ASN A 478 -34.03 18.79 -13.84
C ASN A 478 -34.48 18.15 -12.51
N ALA A 479 -33.71 18.35 -11.45
CA ALA A 479 -34.13 18.01 -10.11
C ALA A 479 -35.32 18.89 -9.64
N THR A 480 -36.08 18.39 -8.67
CA THR A 480 -37.29 19.05 -8.17
C THR A 480 -37.22 19.43 -6.69
N GLU A 481 -36.17 19.01 -5.98
CA GLU A 481 -35.99 19.20 -4.53
C GLU A 481 -34.52 19.47 -4.24
N ALA A 482 -34.21 20.40 -3.33
CA ALA A 482 -32.84 20.76 -2.95
C ALA A 482 -32.16 19.67 -2.08
N ARG A 483 -31.87 18.51 -2.68
CA ARG A 483 -31.13 17.37 -2.11
C ARG A 483 -30.54 16.52 -3.24
N GLY A 484 -29.49 15.76 -2.93
CA GLY A 484 -28.88 14.78 -3.83
C GLY A 484 -29.93 13.97 -4.60
N THR A 485 -29.91 14.04 -5.93
CA THR A 485 -30.95 13.49 -6.81
C THR A 485 -30.34 12.86 -8.06
N PHE A 486 -30.73 11.62 -8.34
CA PHE A 486 -30.53 10.99 -9.64
C PHE A 486 -31.51 11.56 -10.66
N ILE A 487 -31.02 11.94 -11.84
CA ILE A 487 -31.84 12.46 -12.94
C ILE A 487 -31.62 11.61 -14.18
N PHE A 488 -32.66 10.92 -14.65
CA PHE A 488 -32.62 10.17 -15.91
C PHE A 488 -33.31 10.94 -17.05
N ASP A 489 -32.53 11.35 -18.07
CA ASP A 489 -33.04 12.04 -19.26
C ASP A 489 -33.14 11.07 -20.45
N ALA A 490 -34.35 10.53 -20.65
CA ALA A 490 -34.64 9.62 -21.77
C ALA A 490 -34.52 10.27 -23.17
N SER A 491 -34.25 11.57 -23.29
CA SER A 491 -34.01 12.20 -24.60
C SER A 491 -32.56 12.06 -25.09
N ASN A 492 -31.64 11.69 -24.21
CA ASN A 492 -30.26 11.38 -24.52
C ASN A 492 -29.74 10.12 -23.79
N ASP A 493 -30.67 9.31 -23.26
CA ASP A 493 -30.39 8.05 -22.56
C ASP A 493 -29.45 8.20 -21.35
N THR A 494 -29.28 9.40 -20.77
CA THR A 494 -28.23 9.63 -19.77
C THR A 494 -28.79 9.73 -18.36
N LEU A 495 -28.17 9.01 -17.43
CA LEU A 495 -28.33 9.18 -15.99
C LEU A 495 -27.32 10.22 -15.49
N TYR A 496 -27.79 11.14 -14.66
CA TYR A 496 -26.98 12.19 -14.03
C TYR A 496 -27.07 12.12 -12.50
N TRP A 497 -26.00 12.52 -11.83
CA TRP A 497 -25.98 12.88 -10.41
C TRP A 497 -26.10 14.40 -10.26
N ASP A 498 -27.00 14.85 -9.40
CA ASP A 498 -27.13 16.25 -9.00
C ASP A 498 -26.99 16.32 -7.47
N SER A 499 -25.81 16.73 -7.00
CA SER A 499 -25.45 16.73 -5.58
C SER A 499 -26.23 17.75 -4.75
N ASP A 500 -26.66 18.87 -5.36
CA ASP A 500 -27.41 19.94 -4.69
C ASP A 500 -28.92 19.84 -4.91
N GLY A 501 -29.36 19.15 -5.97
CA GLY A 501 -30.76 18.91 -6.33
C GLY A 501 -31.51 20.16 -6.83
N THR A 502 -30.82 21.26 -7.10
CA THR A 502 -31.44 22.55 -7.43
C THR A 502 -31.37 22.88 -8.92
N GLY A 503 -32.39 22.42 -9.64
CA GLY A 503 -32.62 22.80 -11.03
C GLY A 503 -31.83 21.94 -12.01
N ALA A 504 -31.04 22.57 -12.88
CA ALA A 504 -30.30 21.88 -13.96
C ALA A 504 -28.83 22.29 -14.03
N ALA A 505 -28.41 23.23 -13.18
CA ALA A 505 -27.01 23.61 -13.05
C ALA A 505 -26.32 22.53 -12.20
N ASN A 506 -25.05 22.24 -12.49
CA ASN A 506 -24.19 21.37 -11.66
C ASN A 506 -24.55 19.88 -11.61
N LYS A 507 -25.39 19.36 -12.52
CA LYS A 507 -25.52 17.90 -12.68
C LYS A 507 -24.36 17.34 -13.50
N GLU A 508 -23.91 16.16 -13.13
CA GLU A 508 -22.78 15.45 -13.73
C GLU A 508 -23.27 14.13 -14.32
N ALA A 509 -22.79 13.78 -15.53
CA ALA A 509 -23.22 12.55 -16.18
C ALA A 509 -22.58 11.34 -15.49
N ILE A 510 -23.39 10.36 -15.11
CA ILE A 510 -22.90 9.07 -14.63
C ILE A 510 -22.68 8.16 -15.84
N VAL A 511 -23.77 7.80 -16.53
CA VAL A 511 -23.72 6.75 -17.57
C VAL A 511 -24.84 6.94 -18.60
N VAL A 512 -24.57 6.51 -19.84
CA VAL A 512 -25.56 6.40 -20.91
C VAL A 512 -26.16 4.99 -20.93
N LEU A 513 -27.46 4.88 -20.69
CA LEU A 513 -28.22 3.63 -20.63
C LEU A 513 -28.98 3.39 -21.94
N THR A 514 -28.40 2.57 -22.81
CA THR A 514 -28.94 2.34 -24.16
C THR A 514 -30.35 1.73 -24.12
N GLY A 515 -31.31 2.39 -24.76
CA GLY A 515 -32.65 1.80 -24.95
C GLY A 515 -33.53 1.78 -23.69
N VAL A 516 -33.11 2.45 -22.61
CA VAL A 516 -33.90 2.57 -21.38
C VAL A 516 -34.87 3.74 -21.49
N ALA A 517 -36.17 3.45 -21.35
CA ALA A 517 -37.20 4.49 -21.45
C ALA A 517 -37.47 5.22 -20.11
N ARG A 518 -37.24 4.53 -18.99
CA ARG A 518 -37.53 5.03 -17.64
C ARG A 518 -36.81 4.16 -16.60
N LEU A 519 -36.36 4.78 -15.51
CA LEU A 519 -35.85 4.09 -14.32
C LEU A 519 -36.86 4.13 -13.15
N ALA A 520 -36.73 3.16 -12.26
CA ALA A 520 -37.43 3.07 -10.98
C ALA A 520 -36.42 3.17 -9.82
N VAL A 521 -36.89 3.56 -8.64
CA VAL A 521 -36.06 3.58 -7.42
C VAL A 521 -35.47 2.20 -7.13
N GLY A 522 -36.19 1.14 -7.45
CA GLY A 522 -35.70 -0.24 -7.28
C GLY A 522 -34.59 -0.65 -8.25
N ASP A 523 -34.17 0.20 -9.19
CA ASP A 523 -33.04 -0.06 -10.09
C ASP A 523 -31.70 0.36 -9.46
N PHE A 524 -31.73 0.95 -8.26
CA PHE A 524 -30.57 1.47 -7.57
C PHE A 524 -30.27 0.63 -6.33
N GLU A 525 -28.99 0.40 -6.07
CA GLU A 525 -28.49 -0.15 -4.81
C GLU A 525 -27.47 0.84 -4.23
N LEU A 526 -27.65 1.24 -2.98
CA LEU A 526 -26.72 2.14 -2.29
C LEU A 526 -26.10 1.37 -1.14
N TRP A 527 -24.78 1.45 -1.02
CA TRP A 527 -24.02 0.84 0.06
C TRP A 527 -23.08 1.86 0.69
N ALA A 528 -22.64 1.57 1.90
CA ALA A 528 -21.77 2.40 2.73
C ALA A 528 -20.55 1.59 3.12
#